data_AF-A0AAW4ZHF5-F1
#
_entry.id   AF-A0AAW4ZHF5-F1
#
_cell.length_a   1.000
_cell.length_b   1.000
_cell.length_c   1.000
_cell.angle_alpha   90.00
_cell.angle_beta   90.00
_cell.angle_gamma   90.00
#
_symmetry.space_group_name_H-M   'P 1'
#
loop_
_entity.id
_entity.type
_entity.pdbx_description
1 polymer ?
#
loop_
_entity_poly.entity_id
_entity_poly.type
_entity_poly.pdbx_seq_one_letter_code
_entity_poly.pdbx_strand_id
1 'polypeptide(L)'
;MYGFKEKNKYFNELRNSAAAEADLSLLQLAAPAHPKLKMFARNPQRYANDILYTLLDFKPKDEIRLNRRECEKAKEENAEVQSGGDTQPEAMAASVQEEKNPFEIDAEIYEKQAETELREREKQEAEERIAQNEEQAEVLEQENQELKEELETEQEARVEAEDRAEQAEQSLEEEKKKEPVKVTPKSKSTKSTRKSTGKTSKTKTSK
;
A
#
# COMPACT_ATOMS: atom_id res chain seq x y z
N MET A 1 -7.23 1.21 -9.08
CA MET A 1 -5.94 1.26 -8.36
C MET A 1 -5.10 0.06 -8.72
N TYR A 2 -3.78 0.25 -8.89
CA TYR A 2 -2.83 -0.83 -9.14
C TYR A 2 -2.55 -1.66 -7.88
N GLY A 3 -2.36 -2.97 -8.04
CA GLY A 3 -1.84 -3.81 -6.95
C GLY A 3 -0.36 -3.53 -6.68
N PHE A 4 0.18 -4.00 -5.55
CA PHE A 4 1.58 -3.72 -5.13
C PHE A 4 2.64 -3.99 -6.21
N LYS A 5 2.55 -5.14 -6.88
CA LYS A 5 3.51 -5.53 -7.94
C LYS A 5 3.42 -4.62 -9.18
N GLU A 6 2.20 -4.30 -9.60
CA GLU A 6 1.95 -3.44 -10.75
C GLU A 6 2.35 -1.99 -10.45
N LYS A 7 2.00 -1.51 -9.26
CA LYS A 7 2.37 -0.19 -8.76
C LYS A 7 3.89 -0.01 -8.76
N ASN A 8 4.63 -1.01 -8.27
CA ASN A 8 6.10 -0.96 -8.29
C ASN A 8 6.68 -0.98 -9.72
N LYS A 9 6.07 -1.75 -10.63
CA LYS A 9 6.46 -1.75 -12.06
C LYS A 9 6.28 -0.37 -12.68
N TYR A 10 5.11 0.24 -12.53
CA TYR A 10 4.80 1.55 -13.11
C TYR A 10 5.55 2.69 -12.43
N PHE A 11 5.76 2.59 -11.12
CA PHE A 11 6.62 3.51 -10.37
C PHE A 11 8.01 3.57 -11.01
N ASN A 12 8.66 2.41 -11.19
CA ASN A 12 10.00 2.36 -11.79
C ASN A 12 10.03 2.86 -13.24
N GLU A 13 9.01 2.54 -14.04
CA GLU A 13 8.89 2.99 -15.44
C GLU A 13 8.69 4.51 -15.56
N LEU A 14 8.06 5.14 -14.55
CA LEU A 14 7.69 6.55 -14.55
C LEU A 14 8.62 7.43 -13.70
N ARG A 15 9.69 6.90 -13.12
CA ARG A 15 10.62 7.69 -12.28
C ARG A 15 11.21 8.85 -13.09
N ASN A 16 10.87 10.07 -12.68
CA ASN A 16 11.42 11.30 -13.23
C ASN A 16 11.25 12.43 -12.20
N SER A 17 12.34 12.99 -11.69
CA SER A 17 12.30 14.08 -10.71
C SER A 17 11.87 15.42 -11.30
N ALA A 18 12.14 15.66 -12.59
CA ALA A 18 11.76 16.90 -13.27
C ALA A 18 10.23 17.03 -13.44
N ALA A 19 9.54 15.89 -13.47
CA ALA A 19 8.09 15.82 -13.59
C ALA A 19 7.33 16.07 -12.27
N ALA A 20 8.04 16.25 -11.15
CA ALA A 20 7.42 16.28 -9.83
C ALA A 20 6.36 17.39 -9.64
N GLU A 21 6.55 18.55 -10.26
CA GLU A 21 5.58 19.66 -10.20
C GLU A 21 4.28 19.33 -10.95
N ALA A 22 4.40 18.69 -12.12
CA ALA A 22 3.27 18.26 -12.92
C ALA A 22 2.49 17.16 -12.17
N ASP A 23 3.21 16.18 -11.62
CA ASP A 23 2.62 15.09 -10.83
C ASP A 23 1.97 15.61 -9.55
N LEU A 24 2.56 16.61 -8.89
CA LEU A 24 1.98 17.24 -7.70
C LEU A 24 0.67 17.97 -8.02
N SER A 25 0.65 18.73 -9.12
CA SER A 25 -0.56 19.44 -9.56
C SER A 25 -1.69 18.46 -9.87
N LEU A 26 -1.38 17.35 -10.53
CA LEU A 26 -2.35 16.28 -10.79
C LEU A 26 -2.81 15.60 -9.50
N LEU A 27 -1.92 15.40 -8.53
CA LEU A 27 -2.26 14.85 -7.23
C LEU A 27 -3.18 15.78 -6.42
N GLN A 28 -2.97 17.10 -6.48
CA GLN A 28 -3.87 18.08 -5.86
C GLN A 28 -5.28 18.02 -6.44
N LEU A 29 -5.41 17.82 -7.76
CA LEU A 29 -6.71 17.65 -8.42
C LEU A 29 -7.37 16.32 -8.06
N ALA A 30 -6.59 15.24 -7.98
CA ALA A 30 -7.13 13.91 -7.69
C ALA A 30 -7.50 13.73 -6.21
N ALA A 31 -6.72 14.32 -5.30
CA ALA A 31 -6.87 14.16 -3.86
C ALA A 31 -6.51 15.46 -3.12
N PRO A 32 -7.36 16.51 -3.18
CA PRO A 32 -7.07 17.84 -2.60
C PRO A 32 -6.93 17.85 -1.08
N ALA A 33 -7.53 16.87 -0.39
CA ALA A 33 -7.44 16.71 1.06
C ALA A 33 -6.29 15.78 1.50
N HIS A 34 -5.40 15.39 0.60
CA HIS A 34 -4.33 14.45 0.94
C HIS A 34 -3.33 15.09 1.93
N PRO A 35 -3.02 14.43 3.07
CA PRO A 35 -2.28 15.04 4.18
C PRO A 35 -0.86 15.47 3.81
N LYS A 36 -0.24 14.78 2.83
CA LYS A 36 1.13 15.08 2.39
C LYS A 36 1.23 16.22 1.38
N LEU A 37 0.12 16.81 0.89
CA LEU A 37 0.18 17.86 -0.14
C LEU A 37 0.98 19.09 0.32
N LYS A 38 0.76 19.56 1.56
CA LYS A 38 1.51 20.69 2.13
C LYS A 38 3.03 20.41 2.14
N MET A 39 3.42 19.17 2.47
CA MET A 39 4.81 18.74 2.48
C MET A 39 5.39 18.67 1.06
N PHE A 40 4.66 18.06 0.13
CA PHE A 40 5.07 17.95 -1.27
C PHE A 40 5.22 19.32 -1.94
N ALA A 41 4.32 20.26 -1.65
CA ALA A 41 4.36 21.61 -2.20
C ALA A 41 5.60 22.40 -1.78
N ARG A 42 6.19 22.11 -0.60
CA ARG A 42 7.38 22.80 -0.12
C ARG A 42 8.63 22.51 -0.97
N ASN A 43 8.77 21.27 -1.46
CA ASN A 43 9.86 20.89 -2.35
C ASN A 43 9.45 19.67 -3.20
N PRO A 44 8.74 19.90 -4.32
CA PRO A 44 8.19 18.81 -5.12
C PRO A 44 9.27 17.85 -5.63
N GLN A 45 10.43 18.39 -6.05
CA GLN A 45 11.53 17.59 -6.60
C GLN A 45 12.12 16.61 -5.57
N ARG A 46 12.27 17.03 -4.29
CA ARG A 46 12.75 16.15 -3.22
C ARG A 46 11.80 14.97 -2.98
N TYR A 47 10.50 15.21 -3.12
CA TYR A 47 9.46 14.21 -2.90
C TYR A 47 8.94 13.58 -4.20
N ALA A 48 9.67 13.68 -5.32
CA ALA A 48 9.19 13.22 -6.62
C ALA A 48 8.74 11.75 -6.61
N ASN A 49 9.52 10.89 -5.94
CA ASN A 49 9.18 9.47 -5.81
C ASN A 49 7.91 9.27 -4.97
N ASP A 50 7.78 9.96 -3.85
CA ASP A 50 6.61 9.84 -2.96
C ASP A 50 5.34 10.38 -3.61
N ILE A 51 5.45 11.50 -4.34
CA ILE A 51 4.37 12.08 -5.13
C ILE A 51 3.92 11.09 -6.19
N LEU A 52 4.85 10.53 -6.98
CA LEU A 52 4.55 9.55 -8.02
C LEU A 52 3.91 8.28 -7.44
N TYR A 53 4.47 7.75 -6.35
CA TYR A 53 3.96 6.55 -5.70
C TYR A 53 2.55 6.77 -5.13
N THR A 54 2.29 7.93 -4.54
CA THR A 54 0.95 8.31 -4.05
C THR A 54 -0.01 8.48 -5.23
N LEU A 55 0.42 9.14 -6.30
CA LEU A 55 -0.39 9.41 -7.48
C LEU A 55 -0.83 8.13 -8.21
N LEU A 56 0.01 7.10 -8.23
CA LEU A 56 -0.32 5.79 -8.78
C LEU A 56 -1.42 5.04 -8.03
N ASP A 57 -1.77 5.49 -6.82
CA ASP A 57 -3.03 5.05 -6.23
C ASP A 57 -4.16 5.68 -7.05
N PHE A 58 -4.25 7.00 -7.15
CA PHE A 58 -5.43 7.68 -7.71
C PHE A 58 -5.55 7.66 -9.23
N LYS A 59 -4.43 7.55 -9.95
CA LYS A 59 -4.35 7.77 -11.41
C LYS A 59 -3.64 6.64 -12.15
N PRO A 60 -4.16 6.22 -13.32
CA PRO A 60 -3.45 5.26 -14.15
C PRO A 60 -2.18 5.90 -14.74
N LYS A 61 -1.20 5.05 -15.04
CA LYS A 61 0.08 5.44 -15.63
C LYS A 61 -0.08 6.32 -16.89
N ASP A 62 -1.06 6.02 -17.72
CA ASP A 62 -1.23 6.72 -19.00
C ASP A 62 -1.70 8.16 -18.79
N GLU A 63 -2.58 8.42 -17.81
CA GLU A 63 -2.96 9.78 -17.42
C GLU A 63 -1.76 10.57 -16.89
N ILE A 64 -0.88 9.93 -16.09
CA ILE A 64 0.34 10.56 -15.59
C ILE A 64 1.26 10.98 -16.74
N ARG A 65 1.42 10.13 -17.76
CA ARG A 65 2.23 10.45 -18.95
C ARG A 65 1.65 11.59 -19.77
N LEU A 66 0.34 11.62 -19.94
CA LEU A 66 -0.34 12.69 -20.67
C LEU A 66 -0.16 14.02 -19.96
N ASN A 67 -0.44 14.07 -18.65
CA ASN A 67 -0.27 15.28 -17.84
C ASN A 67 1.16 15.83 -17.89
N ARG A 68 2.18 14.97 -17.80
CA ARG A 68 3.58 15.40 -17.93
C ARG A 68 3.86 16.04 -19.28
N ARG A 69 3.39 15.43 -20.37
CA ARG A 69 3.56 15.97 -21.73
C ARG A 69 2.84 17.31 -21.91
N GLU A 70 1.65 17.44 -21.33
CA GLU A 70 0.89 18.70 -21.38
C GLU A 70 1.59 19.80 -20.58
N CYS A 71 2.10 19.50 -19.39
CA CYS A 71 2.88 20.45 -18.60
C CYS A 71 4.20 20.84 -19.28
N GLU A 72 4.90 19.89 -19.93
CA GLU A 72 6.12 20.19 -20.70
C GLU A 72 5.82 21.13 -21.87
N LYS A 73 4.78 20.85 -22.65
CA LYS A 73 4.35 21.74 -23.75
C LYS A 73 3.97 23.13 -23.25
N ALA A 74 3.22 23.23 -22.16
CA ALA A 74 2.85 24.52 -21.58
C ALA A 74 4.07 25.32 -21.07
N LYS A 75 5.11 24.62 -20.60
CA LYS A 75 6.40 25.21 -20.22
C LYS A 75 7.19 25.68 -21.44
N GLU A 76 7.22 24.90 -22.52
CA GLU A 76 7.87 25.26 -23.79
C GLU A 76 7.20 26.49 -24.42
N GLU A 77 5.87 26.53 -24.51
CA GLU A 77 5.11 27.67 -25.02
C GLU A 77 5.35 28.94 -24.18
N ASN A 78 5.47 28.82 -22.85
CA ASN A 78 5.83 29.95 -21.99
C ASN A 78 7.30 30.40 -22.17
N ALA A 79 8.22 29.48 -22.39
CA ALA A 79 9.64 29.79 -22.59
C ALA A 79 9.88 30.49 -23.95
N GLU A 80 9.14 30.10 -24.99
CA GLU A 80 9.26 30.69 -26.33
C GLU A 80 8.76 32.16 -26.37
N VAL A 81 7.78 32.51 -25.55
CA VAL A 81 7.27 33.89 -25.38
C VAL A 81 8.29 34.80 -24.68
N GLN A 82 9.22 34.26 -23.89
CA GLN A 82 10.24 35.06 -23.18
C GLN A 82 11.53 35.28 -23.99
N SER A 83 11.69 34.67 -25.18
CA SER A 83 12.92 34.77 -25.99
C SER A 83 12.87 35.84 -27.10
N GLY A 84 11.78 36.59 -27.26
CA GLY A 84 11.62 37.57 -28.34
C GLY A 84 11.12 38.92 -27.85
N GLY A 85 12.00 39.72 -27.24
CA GLY A 85 11.60 41.04 -26.73
C GLY A 85 12.74 41.85 -26.15
N ASP A 86 13.78 42.09 -26.94
CA ASP A 86 14.82 43.08 -26.65
C ASP A 86 14.21 44.49 -26.75
N THR A 87 13.74 45.05 -25.64
CA THR A 87 13.63 46.51 -25.44
C THR A 87 13.61 46.82 -23.95
N GLN A 88 14.77 47.18 -23.43
CA GLN A 88 14.87 48.03 -22.23
C GLN A 88 14.15 49.36 -22.52
N PRO A 89 13.46 49.95 -21.54
CA PRO A 89 14.17 51.03 -20.85
C PRO A 89 14.03 50.98 -19.33
N GLU A 90 15.14 51.35 -18.73
CA GLU A 90 15.36 51.77 -17.36
C GLU A 90 14.45 52.96 -17.00
N ALA A 91 13.61 52.82 -15.97
CA ALA A 91 13.18 53.93 -15.11
C ALA A 91 12.45 53.44 -13.84
N MET A 92 12.90 54.01 -12.72
CA MET A 92 12.27 54.15 -11.40
C MET A 92 12.00 52.91 -10.56
N ALA A 93 12.98 52.62 -9.71
CA ALA A 93 12.74 52.17 -8.34
C ALA A 93 11.76 53.12 -7.64
N ALA A 94 10.52 52.67 -7.44
CA ALA A 94 9.61 53.23 -6.45
C ALA A 94 9.63 52.28 -5.24
N SER A 95 10.52 52.59 -4.30
CA SER A 95 10.44 52.08 -2.94
C SER A 95 9.14 52.59 -2.32
N VAL A 96 8.09 51.77 -2.33
CA VAL A 96 6.92 51.98 -1.47
C VAL A 96 7.36 51.59 -0.05
N GLN A 97 7.83 52.58 0.71
CA GLN A 97 7.77 52.50 2.17
C GLN A 97 6.30 52.73 2.53
N GLU A 98 5.55 51.64 2.70
CA GLU A 98 4.30 51.67 3.46
C GLU A 98 4.66 52.02 4.92
N GLU A 99 4.53 53.30 5.29
CA GLU A 99 4.41 53.69 6.69
C GLU A 99 3.12 53.07 7.24
N LYS A 100 3.20 51.82 7.71
CA LYS A 100 2.10 51.17 8.43
C LYS A 100 1.79 51.96 9.70
N ASN A 101 0.51 52.22 9.92
CA ASN A 101 0.05 52.95 11.10
C ASN A 101 0.40 52.14 12.37
N PRO A 102 0.69 52.77 13.53
CA PRO A 102 1.03 52.06 14.77
C PRO A 102 -0.05 51.04 15.20
N PHE A 103 -1.31 51.25 14.82
CA PHE A 103 -2.42 50.32 15.07
C PHE A 103 -2.33 49.01 14.26
N GLU A 104 -1.77 49.05 13.05
CA GLU A 104 -1.57 47.86 12.21
C GLU A 104 -0.38 47.02 12.68
N ILE A 105 0.62 47.65 13.30
CA ILE A 105 1.77 46.96 13.90
C ILE A 105 1.33 46.10 15.09
N ASP A 106 0.45 46.63 15.96
CA ASP A 106 -0.07 45.88 17.12
C ASP A 106 -0.95 44.68 16.69
N ALA A 107 -1.75 44.85 15.63
CA ALA A 107 -2.54 43.75 15.06
C ALA A 107 -1.65 42.64 14.49
N GLU A 108 -0.58 43.00 13.77
CA GLU A 108 0.36 42.05 13.17
C GLU A 108 1.19 41.28 14.22
N ILE A 109 1.47 41.91 15.37
CA ILE A 109 2.13 41.23 16.51
C ILE A 109 1.20 40.17 17.13
N TYR A 110 -0.08 40.51 17.31
CA TYR A 110 -1.07 39.59 17.90
C TYR A 110 -1.34 38.39 16.98
N GLU A 111 -1.43 38.64 15.67
CA GLU A 111 -1.60 37.59 14.66
C GLU A 111 -0.40 36.64 14.64
N LYS A 112 0.84 37.17 14.68
CA LYS A 112 2.05 36.35 14.79
C LYS A 112 2.10 35.50 16.05
N GLN A 113 1.65 36.02 17.19
CA GLN A 113 1.58 35.26 18.44
C GLN A 113 0.56 34.11 18.34
N ALA A 114 -0.64 34.38 17.82
CA ALA A 114 -1.64 33.35 17.60
C ALA A 114 -1.16 32.26 16.63
N GLU A 115 -0.44 32.64 15.57
CA GLU A 115 0.13 31.71 14.60
C GLU A 115 1.23 30.83 15.21
N THR A 116 2.04 31.38 16.13
CA THR A 116 3.04 30.60 16.88
C THR A 116 2.42 29.58 17.82
N GLU A 117 1.39 29.94 18.58
CA GLU A 117 0.68 28.99 19.48
C GLU A 117 0.01 27.87 18.68
N LEU A 118 -0.57 28.19 17.52
CA LEU A 118 -1.20 27.21 16.63
C LEU A 118 -0.15 26.22 16.08
N ARG A 119 1.03 26.73 15.70
CA ARG A 119 2.15 25.89 15.26
C ARG A 119 2.70 25.00 16.38
N GLU A 120 2.75 25.48 17.62
CA GLU A 120 3.15 24.65 18.76
C GLU A 120 2.15 23.52 19.03
N ARG A 121 0.85 23.81 18.94
CA ARG A 121 -0.21 22.82 19.08
C ARG A 121 -0.17 21.75 17.97
N GLU A 122 0.02 22.18 16.71
CA GLU A 122 0.19 21.25 15.58
C GLU A 122 1.42 20.34 15.77
N LYS A 123 2.50 20.88 16.34
CA LYS A 123 3.71 20.10 16.63
C LYS A 123 3.45 19.04 17.71
N GLN A 124 2.72 19.39 18.78
CA GLN A 124 2.34 18.44 19.83
C GLN A 124 1.44 17.33 19.28
N GLU A 125 0.43 17.66 18.47
CA GLU A 125 -0.44 16.64 17.85
C GLU A 125 0.35 15.72 16.90
N ALA A 126 1.31 16.27 16.16
CA ALA A 126 2.18 15.46 15.29
C ALA A 126 3.06 14.49 16.11
N GLU A 127 3.60 14.94 17.24
CA GLU A 127 4.41 14.12 18.14
C GLU A 127 3.58 13.00 18.79
N GLU A 128 2.35 13.29 19.25
CA GLU A 128 1.41 12.28 19.76
C GLU A 128 1.06 11.24 18.69
N ARG A 129 0.82 11.65 17.45
CA ARG A 129 0.54 10.71 16.35
C ARG A 129 1.74 9.85 15.99
N ILE A 130 2.97 10.37 16.10
CA ILE A 130 4.18 9.59 15.91
C ILE A 130 4.27 8.52 17.01
N ALA A 131 4.09 8.91 18.28
CA ALA A 131 4.12 7.97 19.40
C ALA A 131 3.07 6.85 19.26
N GLN A 132 1.84 7.19 18.86
CA GLN A 132 0.79 6.18 18.61
C GLN A 132 1.14 5.23 17.46
N ASN A 133 1.75 5.73 16.38
CA ASN A 133 2.16 4.88 15.27
C ASN A 133 3.33 3.96 15.65
N GLU A 134 4.27 4.44 16.48
CA GLU A 134 5.36 3.63 17.01
C GLU A 134 4.82 2.50 17.89
N GLU A 135 3.89 2.80 18.80
CA GLU A 135 3.23 1.79 19.63
C GLU A 135 2.49 0.73 18.77
N GLN A 136 1.75 1.17 17.75
CA GLN A 136 1.09 0.23 16.82
C GLN A 136 2.09 -0.63 16.03
N ALA A 137 3.25 -0.07 15.66
CA ALA A 137 4.29 -0.82 14.97
C ALA A 137 4.90 -1.90 15.87
N GLU A 138 5.17 -1.58 17.15
CA GLU A 138 5.65 -2.56 18.12
C GLU A 138 4.65 -3.70 18.35
N VAL A 139 3.36 -3.40 18.46
CA VAL A 139 2.31 -4.43 18.59
C VAL A 139 2.27 -5.36 17.37
N LEU A 140 2.33 -4.79 16.16
CA LEU A 140 2.37 -5.60 14.94
C LEU A 140 3.65 -6.43 14.83
N GLU A 141 4.77 -5.92 15.31
CA GLU A 141 6.03 -6.68 15.35
C GLU A 141 5.93 -7.88 16.30
N GLN A 142 5.34 -7.69 17.48
CA GLN A 142 5.08 -8.77 18.44
C GLN A 142 4.15 -9.83 17.85
N GLU A 143 3.02 -9.43 17.25
CA GLU A 143 2.09 -10.37 16.61
C GLU A 143 2.77 -11.18 15.49
N ASN A 144 3.64 -10.54 14.69
CA ASN A 144 4.40 -11.25 13.65
C ASN A 144 5.42 -12.24 14.23
N GLN A 145 6.02 -11.94 15.39
CA GLN A 145 6.92 -12.87 16.07
C GLN A 145 6.14 -14.08 16.61
N GLU A 146 5.00 -13.86 17.26
CA GLU A 146 4.14 -14.94 17.76
C GLU A 146 3.65 -15.85 16.64
N LEU A 147 3.16 -15.27 15.52
CA LEU A 147 2.74 -16.05 14.35
C LEU A 147 3.87 -16.86 13.73
N LYS A 148 5.11 -16.34 13.79
CA LYS A 148 6.29 -17.05 13.28
C LYS A 148 6.64 -18.24 14.17
N GLU A 149 6.60 -18.07 15.48
CA GLU A 149 6.80 -19.17 16.43
C GLU A 149 5.71 -20.23 16.27
N GLU A 150 4.44 -19.85 16.18
CA GLU A 150 3.33 -20.79 15.96
C GLU A 150 3.51 -21.58 14.65
N LEU A 151 3.92 -20.91 13.57
CA LEU A 151 4.21 -21.58 12.30
C LEU A 151 5.36 -22.59 12.40
N GLU A 152 6.42 -22.26 13.14
CA GLU A 152 7.54 -23.17 13.39
C GLU A 152 7.08 -24.41 14.18
N THR A 153 6.29 -24.21 15.24
CA THR A 153 5.74 -25.33 16.02
C THR A 153 4.82 -26.23 15.20
N GLU A 154 3.98 -25.67 14.31
CA GLU A 154 3.12 -26.49 13.45
C GLU A 154 3.94 -27.24 12.39
N GLN A 155 5.03 -26.67 11.88
CA GLN A 155 5.93 -27.37 10.97
C GLN A 155 6.61 -28.56 11.65
N GLU A 156 7.10 -28.39 12.88
CA GLU A 156 7.68 -29.49 13.66
C GLU A 156 6.66 -30.60 13.91
N ALA A 157 5.43 -30.25 14.31
CA ALA A 157 4.36 -31.22 14.52
C ALA A 157 3.98 -31.99 13.24
N ARG A 158 4.03 -31.33 12.07
CA ARG A 158 3.81 -31.99 10.77
C ARG A 158 4.91 -32.99 10.44
N VAL A 159 6.17 -32.64 10.68
CA VAL A 159 7.31 -33.54 10.44
C VAL A 159 7.22 -34.76 11.36
N GLU A 160 6.92 -34.57 12.66
CA GLU A 160 6.77 -35.70 13.59
C GLU A 160 5.61 -36.64 13.19
N ALA A 161 4.50 -36.07 12.71
CA ALA A 161 3.36 -36.85 12.23
C ALA A 161 3.69 -37.64 10.96
N GLU A 162 4.49 -37.06 10.05
CA GLU A 162 4.99 -37.72 8.84
C GLU A 162 5.91 -38.90 9.19
N ASP A 163 6.90 -38.68 10.06
CA ASP A 163 7.81 -39.73 10.54
C ASP A 163 7.05 -40.91 11.18
N ARG A 164 6.01 -40.60 11.97
CA ARG A 164 5.16 -41.62 12.59
C ARG A 164 4.33 -42.40 11.56
N ALA A 165 3.87 -41.73 10.51
CA ALA A 165 3.15 -42.38 9.42
C ALA A 165 4.08 -43.30 8.63
N GLU A 166 5.30 -42.87 8.30
CA GLU A 166 6.29 -43.71 7.61
C GLU A 166 6.64 -44.97 8.40
N GLN A 167 6.86 -44.84 9.71
CA GLN A 167 7.13 -46.01 10.57
C GLN A 167 5.96 -47.00 10.61
N ALA A 168 4.72 -46.49 10.62
CA ALA A 168 3.54 -47.33 10.57
C ALA A 168 3.38 -48.06 9.22
N GLU A 169 3.69 -47.40 8.10
CA GLU A 169 3.71 -48.01 6.77
C GLU A 169 4.78 -49.11 6.67
N GLN A 170 6.00 -48.85 7.13
CA GLN A 170 7.08 -49.84 7.15
C GLN A 170 6.70 -51.09 7.97
N SER A 171 6.06 -50.89 9.13
CA SER A 171 5.59 -51.98 9.99
C SER A 171 4.52 -52.84 9.30
N LEU A 172 3.58 -52.21 8.57
CA LEU A 172 2.55 -52.91 7.78
C LEU A 172 3.16 -53.66 6.59
N GLU A 173 4.19 -53.10 5.95
CA GLU A 173 4.92 -53.73 4.84
C GLU A 173 5.67 -55.00 5.30
N GLU A 174 6.26 -54.97 6.49
CA GLU A 174 6.92 -56.13 7.09
C GLU A 174 5.94 -57.24 7.51
N GLU A 175 4.76 -56.90 8.01
CA GLU A 175 3.71 -57.88 8.36
C GLU A 175 3.17 -58.59 7.10
N LYS A 176 2.95 -57.84 6.00
CA LYS A 176 2.55 -58.39 4.70
C LYS A 176 3.59 -59.35 4.08
N LYS A 177 4.87 -59.23 4.45
CA LYS A 177 5.93 -60.16 4.00
C LYS A 177 6.03 -61.43 4.86
N LYS A 178 5.38 -61.49 6.03
CA LYS A 178 5.39 -62.65 6.94
C LYS A 178 4.10 -63.48 6.91
N GLU A 179 3.09 -63.13 6.10
CA GLU A 179 1.94 -64.02 5.90
C GLU A 179 2.31 -65.25 5.05
N PRO A 180 2.11 -66.48 5.56
CA PRO A 180 2.26 -67.67 4.74
C PRO A 180 1.10 -67.72 3.74
N VAL A 181 1.45 -68.04 2.49
CA VAL A 181 0.52 -68.43 1.42
C VAL A 181 -0.50 -69.44 1.95
N LYS A 182 -1.71 -69.00 2.25
CA LYS A 182 -2.87 -69.89 2.36
C LYS A 182 -3.53 -70.00 1.00
N VAL A 183 -3.05 -71.01 0.28
CA VAL A 183 -3.73 -71.78 -0.75
C VAL A 183 -5.27 -71.66 -0.69
N THR A 184 -5.84 -71.31 -1.83
CA THR A 184 -7.26 -71.50 -2.14
C THR A 184 -7.70 -72.93 -1.85
N PRO A 185 -8.95 -73.13 -1.38
CA PRO A 185 -9.77 -74.08 -2.11
C PRO A 185 -11.10 -73.48 -2.54
N LYS A 186 -11.40 -73.62 -3.84
CA LYS A 186 -12.75 -73.57 -4.39
C LYS A 186 -13.66 -74.50 -3.57
N SER A 187 -14.71 -73.98 -2.94
CA SER A 187 -15.94 -74.75 -2.74
C SER A 187 -17.14 -73.85 -2.44
N LYS A 188 -18.28 -74.32 -2.94
CA LYS A 188 -19.58 -73.67 -3.11
C LYS A 188 -20.16 -73.16 -1.79
N SER A 189 -20.79 -71.98 -1.82
CA SER A 189 -21.81 -71.62 -0.83
C SER A 189 -22.93 -70.78 -1.46
N THR A 190 -24.13 -71.12 -1.04
CA THR A 190 -25.44 -70.83 -1.61
C THR A 190 -25.92 -69.39 -1.37
N LYS A 191 -26.54 -68.81 -2.40
CA LYS A 191 -27.78 -68.01 -2.34
C LYS A 191 -27.96 -67.09 -1.12
N SER A 192 -27.66 -65.80 -1.28
CA SER A 192 -28.39 -64.74 -0.57
C SER A 192 -28.32 -63.41 -1.32
N THR A 193 -29.20 -63.22 -2.30
CA THR A 193 -29.54 -61.90 -2.84
C THR A 193 -30.87 -61.46 -2.20
N ARG A 194 -30.81 -60.99 -0.95
CA ARG A 194 -31.93 -60.22 -0.37
C ARG A 194 -31.77 -58.79 -0.85
N LYS A 195 -32.61 -58.40 -1.83
CA LYS A 195 -32.71 -57.03 -2.35
C LYS A 195 -32.94 -56.06 -1.18
N SER A 196 -31.98 -55.19 -0.88
CA SER A 196 -32.23 -54.01 -0.06
C SER A 196 -32.97 -53.00 -0.93
N THR A 197 -34.22 -52.74 -0.57
CA THR A 197 -35.06 -51.73 -1.18
C THR A 197 -34.47 -50.35 -0.90
N GLY A 198 -33.88 -49.73 -1.91
CA GLY A 198 -33.59 -48.30 -1.89
C GLY A 198 -34.90 -47.52 -1.80
N LYS A 199 -35.15 -46.90 -0.63
CA LYS A 199 -36.06 -45.76 -0.51
C LYS A 199 -35.19 -44.53 -0.28
N THR A 200 -35.04 -43.75 -1.34
CA THR A 200 -34.43 -42.43 -1.31
C THR A 200 -35.36 -41.49 -0.53
N SER A 201 -34.88 -40.99 0.60
CA SER A 201 -35.55 -39.93 1.37
C SER A 201 -35.34 -38.61 0.62
N LYS A 202 -36.40 -38.06 0.01
CA LYS A 202 -36.40 -36.68 -0.49
C LYS A 202 -36.49 -35.75 0.71
N THR A 203 -35.42 -35.01 0.97
CA THR A 203 -35.39 -33.87 1.89
C THR A 203 -36.36 -32.80 1.39
N LYS A 204 -37.38 -32.50 2.20
CA LYS A 204 -38.31 -31.39 2.02
C LYS A 204 -37.57 -30.10 2.40
N THR A 205 -37.37 -29.20 1.44
CA THR A 205 -37.08 -27.80 1.72
C THR A 205 -38.36 -27.17 2.25
N SER A 206 -38.27 -26.44 3.36
CA SER A 206 -39.35 -25.58 3.85
C SER A 206 -38.83 -24.15 3.96
N LYS A 207 -39.68 -23.24 3.50
CA LYS A 207 -39.55 -21.78 3.48
C LYS A 207 -39.32 -21.19 4.86
#